data_AF-A0AAU3M557-F1
#
_entry.id   AF-A0AAU3M557-F1
#
_cell.length_a   1.000
_cell.length_b   1.000
_cell.length_c   1.000
_cell.angle_alpha   90.00
_cell.angle_beta   90.00
_cell.angle_gamma   90.00
#
_symmetry.space_group_name_H-M   'P 1'
#
loop_
_entity.id
_entity.type
_entity.pdbx_description
1 polymer ?
#
loop_
_entity_poly.entity_id
_entity_poly.type
_entity_poly.pdbx_seq_one_letter_code
_entity_poly.pdbx_strand_id
1 'polypeptide(L)'
;MDRCTAVIDAELDQEALRATPVHIVPASGSATAPSGFVGQCAQSPAEPVGREAVTFPGGHNGNSTHPRAYAARLRDVLTKA
;
A
#
# COMPACT_ATOMS: atom_id res chain seq x y z
N MET A 1 -4.08 26.67 19.09
CA MET A 1 -4.03 25.29 18.56
C MET A 1 -3.13 25.37 17.35
N ASP A 2 -1.89 24.92 17.52
CA ASP A 2 -0.81 25.14 16.56
C ASP A 2 -1.10 24.34 15.28
N ARG A 3 -1.35 25.04 14.18
CA ARG A 3 -1.73 24.45 12.90
C ARG A 3 -0.46 23.91 12.27
N CYS A 4 -0.29 22.60 12.28
CA CYS A 4 0.82 21.95 11.58
C CYS A 4 0.71 22.28 10.07
N THR A 5 1.61 23.10 9.55
CA THR A 5 1.75 23.46 8.13
C THR A 5 2.47 22.37 7.32
N ALA A 6 2.40 21.11 7.76
CA ALA A 6 2.94 19.99 7.03
C ALA A 6 2.04 19.69 5.82
N VAL A 7 2.54 20.00 4.62
CA VAL A 7 2.06 19.67 3.27
C VAL A 7 0.60 19.20 3.21
N ILE A 8 -0.31 20.14 2.92
CA ILE A 8 -1.75 19.88 2.81
C ILE A 8 -2.19 19.49 1.40
N ASP A 9 -1.27 19.47 0.43
CA ASP A 9 -1.57 19.42 -1.01
C ASP A 9 -0.83 18.26 -1.72
N ALA A 10 -0.76 17.11 -1.05
CA ALA A 10 -0.27 15.88 -1.65
C ALA A 10 -1.46 15.04 -2.12
N GLU A 11 -1.96 15.33 -3.33
CA GLU A 11 -2.99 14.53 -3.98
C GLU A 11 -2.37 13.36 -4.75
N LEU A 12 -3.06 12.22 -4.75
CA LEU A 12 -2.67 11.06 -5.55
C LEU A 12 -3.08 11.29 -7.00
N ASP A 13 -2.11 11.37 -7.91
CA ASP A 13 -2.37 11.50 -9.35
C ASP A 13 -2.92 10.18 -9.91
N GLN A 14 -4.25 10.08 -9.97
CA GLN A 14 -4.94 8.88 -10.42
C GLN A 14 -4.81 8.66 -11.93
N GLU A 15 -4.69 9.72 -12.73
CA GLU A 15 -4.54 9.61 -14.18
C GLU A 15 -3.16 9.03 -14.52
N ALA A 16 -2.11 9.51 -13.86
CA ALA A 16 -0.77 8.94 -13.98
C ALA A 16 -0.74 7.47 -13.55
N LEU A 17 -1.45 7.10 -12.49
CA LEU A 17 -1.55 5.69 -12.06
C LEU A 17 -2.27 4.81 -13.09
N ARG A 18 -3.31 5.32 -13.76
CA ARG A 18 -4.03 4.57 -14.81
C ARG A 18 -3.18 4.40 -16.07
N ALA A 19 -2.34 5.39 -16.39
CA ALA A 19 -1.52 5.40 -17.60
C ALA A 19 -0.13 4.76 -17.43
N THR A 20 0.30 4.47 -16.21
CA THR A 20 1.67 4.02 -15.94
C THR A 20 1.95 2.62 -16.52
N PRO A 21 3.11 2.41 -17.17
CA PRO A 21 3.56 1.07 -17.55
C PRO A 21 4.18 0.30 -16.38
N VAL A 22 4.36 0.94 -15.21
CA VAL A 22 4.98 0.33 -14.03
C VAL A 22 4.01 -0.67 -13.40
N HIS A 23 4.53 -1.87 -13.10
CA HIS A 23 3.78 -2.87 -12.34
C HIS A 23 3.69 -2.46 -10.86
N ILE A 24 2.56 -1.87 -10.47
CA ILE A 24 2.27 -1.46 -9.10
C ILE A 24 1.37 -2.51 -8.42
N VAL A 25 1.76 -2.95 -7.23
CA VAL A 25 0.95 -3.83 -6.39
C VAL A 25 0.60 -3.11 -5.09
N PRO A 26 -0.66 -2.63 -4.92
CA PRO A 26 -1.11 -2.08 -3.65
C PRO A 26 -1.07 -3.17 -2.57
N ALA A 27 -0.63 -2.81 -1.37
CA ALA A 27 -0.45 -3.78 -0.30
C ALA A 27 -0.72 -3.18 1.08
N SER A 28 -1.34 -3.96 1.95
CA SER A 28 -1.57 -3.61 3.36
C SER A 28 -1.15 -4.73 4.29
N GLY A 29 -0.77 -4.38 5.52
CA GLY A 29 -0.49 -5.35 6.57
C GLY A 29 -1.78 -6.00 7.10
N SER A 30 -1.73 -7.30 7.41
CA SER A 30 -2.86 -8.05 8.00
C SER A 30 -3.33 -7.49 9.35
N ALA A 31 -2.45 -6.79 10.08
CA ALA A 31 -2.78 -6.13 11.34
C ALA A 31 -3.18 -4.65 11.18
N THR A 32 -3.26 -4.15 9.94
CA THR A 32 -3.70 -2.78 9.65
C THR A 32 -5.22 -2.77 9.46
N ALA A 33 -5.93 -1.98 10.26
CA ALA A 33 -7.37 -1.82 10.12
C ALA A 33 -7.73 -1.18 8.76
N PRO A 34 -8.61 -1.80 7.93
CA PRO A 34 -8.95 -1.26 6.60
C PRO A 34 -9.61 0.13 6.64
N SER A 35 -10.41 0.39 7.67
CA SER A 35 -11.10 1.67 7.87
C SER A 35 -10.20 2.77 8.45
N GLY A 36 -9.01 2.44 8.94
CA GLY A 36 -8.05 3.42 9.41
C GLY A 36 -7.41 4.16 8.23
N PHE A 37 -6.98 5.40 8.44
CA PHE A 37 -6.37 6.23 7.40
C PHE A 37 -5.26 5.49 6.62
N VAL A 38 -4.33 4.83 7.33
CA VAL A 38 -3.26 4.06 6.69
C VAL A 38 -3.78 2.88 5.86
N GLY A 39 -4.85 2.22 6.32
CA GLY A 39 -5.50 1.14 5.58
C GLY A 39 -6.16 1.65 4.29
N GLN A 40 -6.84 2.80 4.36
CA GLN A 40 -7.45 3.46 3.22
C GLN A 40 -6.38 3.93 2.21
N CYS A 41 -5.28 4.52 2.68
CA CYS A 41 -4.15 4.89 1.82
C CYS A 41 -3.53 3.69 1.11
N ALA A 42 -3.43 2.54 1.78
CA ALA A 42 -2.92 1.32 1.16
C ALA A 42 -3.86 0.76 0.08
N GLN A 43 -5.16 1.04 0.18
CA GLN A 43 -6.19 0.59 -0.76
C GLN A 43 -6.46 1.59 -1.89
N SER A 44 -6.21 2.89 -1.69
CA SER A 44 -6.58 3.93 -2.67
C SER A 44 -5.98 3.74 -4.07
N PRO A 45 -4.77 3.16 -4.28
CA PRO A 45 -4.26 2.92 -5.62
C PRO A 45 -4.92 1.74 -6.34
N ALA A 46 -5.71 0.90 -5.65
CA ALA A 46 -6.24 -0.36 -6.18
C ALA A 46 -7.14 -0.18 -7.41
N GLU A 47 -8.05 0.79 -7.37
CA GLU A 47 -8.93 1.08 -8.52
C GLU A 47 -8.14 1.68 -9.69
N PRO A 48 -7.32 2.73 -9.52
CA PRO A 48 -6.55 3.30 -10.63
C PRO A 48 -5.61 2.31 -11.31
N VAL A 49 -4.98 1.41 -10.56
CA VAL A 49 -4.05 0.41 -11.12
C VAL A 49 -4.73 -0.90 -11.55
N GLY A 50 -6.05 -1.02 -11.35
CA GLY A 50 -6.85 -2.18 -11.76
C GLY A 50 -6.50 -3.48 -11.02
N ARG A 51 -6.02 -3.41 -9.77
CA ARG A 51 -5.58 -4.57 -8.97
C ARG A 51 -6.04 -4.45 -7.53
N GLU A 52 -6.53 -5.55 -6.96
CA GLU A 52 -6.85 -5.60 -5.55
C GLU A 52 -5.60 -5.42 -4.67
N ALA A 53 -5.77 -4.73 -3.54
CA ALA A 53 -4.70 -4.62 -2.55
C ALA A 53 -4.44 -5.98 -1.89
N VAL A 54 -3.19 -6.43 -1.92
CA VAL A 54 -2.81 -7.70 -1.31
C VAL A 54 -2.43 -7.55 0.16
N THR A 55 -2.65 -8.60 0.94
CA THR A 55 -2.25 -8.62 2.35
C THR A 55 -0.83 -9.13 2.54
N PHE A 56 -0.07 -8.44 3.40
CA PHE A 56 1.24 -8.84 3.90
C PHE A 56 1.21 -9.15 5.40
N PRO A 57 2.12 -9.99 5.92
CA PRO A 57 2.20 -10.27 7.36
C PRO A 57 2.52 -9.04 8.20
N GLY A 58 1.82 -8.87 9.32
CA GLY A 58 2.06 -7.80 10.30
C GLY A 58 1.30 -6.51 9.99
N GLY A 59 1.72 -5.41 10.62
CA GLY A 59 1.15 -4.07 10.40
C GLY A 59 2.11 -3.18 9.62
N HIS A 60 2.19 -1.90 9.99
CA HIS A 60 3.09 -0.92 9.39
C HIS A 60 4.56 -1.40 9.30
N ASN A 61 5.04 -2.12 10.32
CA ASN A 61 6.40 -2.68 10.39
C ASN A 61 6.44 -4.20 10.12
N GLY A 62 5.59 -4.69 9.22
CA GLY A 62 5.48 -6.12 8.89
C GLY A 62 6.80 -6.76 8.46
N ASN A 63 7.61 -6.04 7.69
CA ASN A 63 8.95 -6.46 7.24
C ASN A 63 9.93 -6.72 8.40
N SER A 64 9.87 -5.92 9.47
CA SER A 64 10.76 -6.07 10.63
C SER A 64 10.23 -7.09 11.64
N THR A 65 8.91 -7.15 11.82
CA THR A 65 8.25 -8.04 12.80
C THR A 65 8.08 -9.46 12.28
N HIS A 66 7.94 -9.64 10.96
CA HIS A 66 7.72 -10.94 10.31
C HIS A 66 8.65 -11.15 9.11
N PRO A 67 9.98 -10.95 9.24
CA PRO A 67 10.89 -10.79 8.10
C PRO A 67 10.88 -11.98 7.12
N ARG A 68 10.85 -13.21 7.64
CA ARG A 68 10.80 -14.42 6.80
C ARG A 68 9.48 -14.56 6.04
N ALA A 69 8.36 -14.36 6.73
CA ALA A 69 7.03 -14.48 6.11
C ALA A 69 6.79 -13.33 5.12
N TYR A 70 7.22 -12.11 5.46
CA TYR A 70 7.15 -10.95 4.58
C TYR A 70 7.97 -11.15 3.31
N ALA A 71 9.21 -11.64 3.42
CA ALA A 71 10.05 -11.95 2.26
C ALA A 71 9.50 -13.09 1.39
N ALA A 72 8.89 -14.12 1.99
CA ALA A 72 8.20 -15.17 1.25
C ALA A 72 7.01 -14.60 0.46
N ARG A 73 6.18 -13.78 1.10
CA ARG A 73 5.03 -13.13 0.45
C ARG A 73 5.47 -12.14 -0.64
N LEU A 74 6.54 -11.39 -0.41
CA LEU A 74 7.08 -10.45 -1.39
C LEU A 74 7.49 -11.17 -2.68
N ARG A 75 8.23 -12.28 -2.56
CA ARG A 75 8.61 -13.11 -3.72
C ARG A 75 7.36 -13.63 -4.42
N ASP A 76 6.45 -14.25 -3.67
CA ASP A 76 5.20 -14.78 -4.21
C ASP A 76 4.40 -13.75 -5.02
N VAL A 77 4.26 -12.52 -4.49
CA VAL A 77 3.52 -11.44 -5.15
C VAL A 77 4.24 -10.92 -6.39
N LEU A 78 5.57 -10.74 -6.32
CA LEU A 78 6.32 -10.13 -7.42
C LEU A 78 6.70 -11.11 -8.53
N THR A 79 6.73 -12.43 -8.27
CA THR A 79 7.07 -13.45 -9.26
C THR A 79 5.86 -14.14 -9.87
N LYS A 80 4.64 -13.90 -9.38
CA LYS A 80 3.39 -14.43 -9.95
C LYS A 80 2.72 -13.47 -10.94
N ALA A 81 3.46 -12.49 -11.45
CA ALA A 81 3.03 -11.56 -12.49
C ALA A 81 3.49 -12.04 -13.86
#